data_AF-A0A9D2BXB2-F1
#
_entry.id   AF-A0A9D2BXB2-F1
#
_cell.length_a   1.000
_cell.length_b   1.000
_cell.length_c   1.000
_cell.angle_alpha   90.00
_cell.angle_beta   90.00
_cell.angle_gamma   90.00
#
_symmetry.space_group_name_H-M   'P 1'
#
loop_
_entity.id
_entity.type
_entity.pdbx_description
1 polymer ?
#
loop_
_entity_poly.entity_id
_entity_poly.type
_entity_poly.pdbx_seq_one_letter_code
_entity_poly.pdbx_strand_id
1 'polypeptide(L)'
;MKRVVVALMAAALLLAGTACSPAGETEPSSQEVSSSSSPAASPVPQEEGHGVAEHGAAARYYEYLKDHSEVCLLLSPEGQPFTDEQLSAYALWVLAAADEEGDGFETGFSPEEMNAAAEKYTGRTIREFDNQMTYLDPQTGTVKPTGWGLTSIRWVLSELTEEPDGSRTGLFYYFVFSLDADLPASDRMERQLLAGEFESYGVPYLARMHFREQWDEETGEFYLQILSLEELGDGEAPYTVYGS
;
A
#
# COMPACT_ATOMS: atom_id res chain seq x y z
N MET A 1 28.99 -22.17 18.93
CA MET A 1 29.03 -21.03 17.99
C MET A 1 28.96 -21.58 16.57
N LYS A 2 27.75 -21.65 15.99
CA LYS A 2 27.53 -22.07 14.60
C LYS A 2 26.90 -20.88 13.87
N ARG A 3 27.61 -20.41 12.84
CA ARG A 3 27.15 -19.36 11.93
C ARG A 3 26.06 -19.95 11.05
N VAL A 4 24.88 -19.35 11.06
CA VAL A 4 23.83 -19.64 10.07
C VAL A 4 24.04 -18.68 8.92
N VAL A 5 24.18 -19.28 7.74
CA VAL A 5 24.33 -18.64 6.43
C VAL A 5 22.92 -18.35 5.94
N VAL A 6 22.59 -17.09 5.69
CA VAL A 6 21.37 -16.70 4.96
C VAL A 6 21.68 -16.83 3.47
N ALA A 7 20.97 -17.73 2.80
CA ALA A 7 21.07 -17.93 1.36
C ALA A 7 19.99 -17.09 0.67
N LEU A 8 20.39 -16.09 -0.12
CA LEU A 8 19.54 -15.50 -1.14
C LEU A 8 19.46 -16.45 -2.33
N MET A 9 18.25 -16.89 -2.69
CA MET A 9 17.98 -17.56 -3.96
C MET A 9 17.47 -16.52 -4.96
N ALA A 10 18.34 -16.12 -5.89
CA ALA A 10 17.95 -15.42 -7.10
C ALA A 10 17.54 -16.46 -8.16
N ALA A 11 16.29 -16.40 -8.63
CA ALA A 11 15.82 -17.22 -9.74
C ALA A 11 15.74 -16.37 -11.01
N ALA A 12 16.71 -16.58 -11.89
CA ALA A 12 16.69 -16.11 -13.27
C ALA A 12 15.87 -17.09 -14.14
N LEU A 13 15.00 -16.59 -15.02
CA LEU A 13 14.46 -17.39 -16.12
C LEU A 13 14.36 -16.60 -17.44
N LEU A 14 15.39 -16.85 -18.24
CA LEU A 14 15.50 -16.97 -19.69
C LEU A 14 14.30 -16.65 -20.60
N LEU A 15 14.64 -15.77 -21.55
CA LEU A 15 14.10 -15.56 -22.90
C LEU A 15 13.89 -16.86 -23.71
N ALA A 16 12.78 -16.92 -24.45
CA ALA A 16 12.71 -17.56 -25.78
C ALA A 16 11.52 -16.98 -26.57
N GLY A 17 11.81 -16.36 -27.72
CA GLY A 17 10.82 -15.70 -28.57
C GLY A 17 10.05 -16.63 -29.52
N THR A 18 9.21 -16.04 -30.35
CA THR A 18 9.03 -16.41 -31.76
C THR A 18 8.29 -15.30 -32.51
N ALA A 19 8.74 -15.09 -33.73
CA ALA A 19 8.23 -14.10 -34.68
C ALA A 19 6.95 -14.58 -35.40
N CYS A 20 6.35 -13.60 -36.07
CA CYS A 20 5.78 -13.65 -37.42
C CYS A 20 4.27 -13.36 -37.53
N SER A 21 4.01 -12.27 -38.23
CA SER A 21 2.73 -11.75 -38.72
C SER A 21 2.09 -12.69 -39.76
N PRO A 22 0.81 -12.50 -40.16
CA PRO A 22 0.54 -11.44 -41.14
C PRO A 22 -0.79 -10.68 -40.99
N ALA A 23 -0.68 -9.42 -41.40
CA ALA A 23 -1.63 -8.56 -42.11
C ALA A 23 -3.01 -9.13 -42.51
N GLY A 24 -4.03 -8.33 -42.20
CA GLY A 24 -5.31 -8.29 -42.89
C GLY A 24 -5.83 -6.86 -42.88
N GLU A 25 -5.58 -6.12 -43.95
CA GLU A 25 -6.19 -4.82 -44.25
C GLU A 25 -7.69 -4.98 -44.49
N THR A 26 -8.51 -4.15 -43.84
CA THR A 26 -9.68 -3.52 -44.47
C THR A 26 -10.21 -2.36 -43.61
N GLU A 27 -9.95 -1.14 -44.07
CA GLU A 27 -10.71 0.07 -43.79
C GLU A 27 -11.10 0.69 -45.16
N PRO A 28 -11.99 1.68 -45.26
CA PRO A 28 -12.99 2.15 -44.30
C PRO A 28 -14.40 2.25 -44.94
N SER A 29 -15.44 2.48 -44.15
CA SER A 29 -16.65 3.13 -44.68
C SER A 29 -17.25 4.07 -43.63
N SER A 30 -16.88 5.32 -43.75
CA SER A 30 -17.55 6.47 -43.15
C SER A 30 -18.95 6.64 -43.75
N GLN A 31 -19.96 6.78 -42.92
CA GLN A 31 -21.09 7.66 -43.23
C GLN A 31 -21.43 8.51 -42.01
N GLU A 32 -21.40 9.82 -42.26
CA GLU A 32 -21.76 10.90 -41.37
C GLU A 32 -23.28 11.09 -41.25
N VAL A 33 -23.71 11.34 -40.01
CA VAL A 33 -24.55 12.48 -39.55
C VAL A 33 -25.88 12.76 -40.26
N SER A 34 -26.99 12.66 -39.50
CA SER A 34 -27.85 13.82 -39.21
C SER A 34 -28.97 13.54 -38.19
N SER A 35 -28.83 14.24 -37.06
CA SER A 35 -29.80 15.12 -36.38
C SER A 35 -31.28 14.71 -36.26
N SER A 36 -31.71 14.46 -35.02
CA SER A 36 -33.04 14.91 -34.55
C SER A 36 -32.95 15.37 -33.10
N SER A 37 -33.81 16.34 -32.76
CA SER A 37 -33.67 17.30 -31.69
C SER A 37 -34.68 17.10 -30.55
N SER A 38 -34.34 17.72 -29.40
CA SER A 38 -35.19 18.14 -28.26
C SER A 38 -35.47 17.13 -27.12
N PRO A 39 -35.80 17.58 -25.89
CA PRO A 39 -35.62 18.90 -25.27
C PRO A 39 -34.84 18.87 -23.92
N ALA A 40 -34.54 20.08 -23.42
CA ALA A 40 -33.76 20.37 -22.22
C ALA A 40 -34.25 19.65 -20.95
N ALA A 41 -33.32 18.95 -20.30
CA ALA A 41 -33.41 18.61 -18.88
C ALA A 41 -32.64 19.66 -18.08
N SER A 42 -33.28 20.19 -17.05
CA SER A 42 -32.75 21.19 -16.11
C SER A 42 -31.37 20.77 -15.56
N PRO A 43 -30.45 21.72 -15.30
CA PRO A 43 -29.17 21.39 -14.69
C PRO A 43 -29.41 20.89 -13.27
N VAL A 44 -29.10 19.62 -13.05
CA VAL A 44 -28.89 19.04 -11.73
C VAL A 44 -27.71 19.79 -11.10
N PRO A 45 -27.79 20.21 -9.82
CA PRO A 45 -26.66 20.84 -9.15
C PRO A 45 -25.46 19.89 -9.21
N GLN A 46 -24.36 20.33 -9.81
CA GLN A 46 -23.09 19.64 -9.69
C GLN A 46 -22.73 19.67 -8.21
N GLU A 47 -22.70 18.50 -7.57
CA GLU A 47 -21.96 18.35 -6.32
C GLU A 47 -20.52 18.74 -6.62
N GLU A 48 -20.06 19.75 -5.90
CA GLU A 48 -18.70 20.24 -5.95
C GLU A 48 -17.79 19.08 -5.55
N GLY A 49 -17.14 18.48 -6.56
CA GLY A 49 -16.03 17.59 -6.36
C GLY A 49 -15.04 18.29 -5.43
N HIS A 50 -14.71 17.63 -4.33
CA HIS A 50 -13.62 18.02 -3.45
C HIS A 50 -12.31 17.91 -4.25
N GLY A 51 -12.03 18.96 -5.02
CA GLY A 51 -10.76 19.22 -5.64
C GLY A 51 -9.76 19.59 -4.56
N VAL A 52 -9.14 18.59 -3.95
CA VAL A 52 -7.88 18.78 -3.25
C VAL A 52 -6.78 18.59 -4.29
N ALA A 53 -6.28 19.73 -4.77
CA ALA A 53 -5.05 20.00 -5.51
C ALA A 53 -4.27 18.78 -6.05
N GLU A 54 -4.05 18.73 -7.37
CA GLU A 54 -3.20 17.73 -8.04
C GLU A 54 -1.71 17.78 -7.63
N HIS A 55 -1.25 18.83 -6.94
CA HIS A 55 0.04 18.86 -6.22
C HIS A 55 0.01 18.24 -4.81
N GLY A 56 -1.14 17.69 -4.37
CA GLY A 56 -1.40 17.26 -2.99
C GLY A 56 -1.42 15.75 -2.74
N ALA A 57 -1.59 14.91 -3.76
CA ALA A 57 -1.77 13.46 -3.53
C ALA A 57 -0.50 12.78 -3.02
N ALA A 58 0.67 13.06 -3.62
CA ALA A 58 1.93 12.48 -3.15
C ALA A 58 2.24 12.89 -1.71
N ALA A 59 2.07 14.17 -1.36
CA ALA A 59 2.25 14.64 0.01
C ALA A 59 1.23 14.02 0.98
N ARG A 60 -0.05 13.93 0.60
CA ARG A 60 -1.11 13.32 1.43
C ARG A 60 -0.81 11.86 1.75
N TYR A 61 -0.49 11.04 0.75
CA TYR A 61 -0.19 9.62 1.00
C TYR A 61 1.16 9.44 1.68
N TYR A 62 2.13 10.32 1.43
CA TYR A 62 3.40 10.30 2.17
C TYR A 62 3.16 10.51 3.67
N GLU A 63 2.41 11.56 4.05
CA GLU A 63 2.12 11.83 5.47
C GLU A 63 1.30 10.69 6.09
N TYR A 64 0.27 10.20 5.40
CA TYR A 64 -0.50 9.06 5.88
C TYR A 64 0.40 7.83 6.12
N LEU A 65 1.18 7.41 5.12
CA LEU A 65 2.00 6.20 5.22
C LEU A 65 3.23 6.37 6.14
N LYS A 66 3.62 7.61 6.46
CA LYS A 66 4.64 7.92 7.46
C LYS A 66 4.13 7.64 8.88
N ASP A 67 2.86 7.93 9.14
CA ASP A 67 2.21 7.62 10.42
C ASP A 67 1.68 6.18 10.49
N HIS A 68 1.47 5.54 9.32
CA HIS A 68 1.01 4.15 9.17
C HIS A 68 2.10 3.21 8.66
N SER A 69 3.24 3.19 9.35
CA SER A 69 4.41 2.40 8.94
C SER A 69 4.15 0.88 8.92
N GLU A 70 3.20 0.40 9.71
CA GLU A 70 2.76 -0.99 9.82
C GLU A 70 2.23 -1.57 8.51
N VAL A 71 1.81 -0.73 7.55
CA VAL A 71 1.43 -1.13 6.18
C VAL A 71 2.51 -1.98 5.51
N CYS A 72 3.78 -1.81 5.87
CA CYS A 72 4.87 -2.63 5.34
C CYS A 72 4.74 -4.13 5.66
N LEU A 73 4.01 -4.51 6.72
CA LEU A 73 3.77 -5.92 7.06
C LEU A 73 2.88 -6.62 6.03
N LEU A 74 2.14 -5.86 5.22
CA LEU A 74 1.32 -6.40 4.14
C LEU A 74 2.08 -6.54 2.83
N LEU A 75 3.37 -6.18 2.78
CA LEU A 75 4.16 -6.29 1.55
C LEU A 75 4.32 -7.76 1.16
N SER A 76 3.75 -8.12 0.01
CA SER A 76 3.78 -9.48 -0.52
C SER A 76 4.62 -9.58 -1.80
N PRO A 77 5.24 -10.74 -2.07
CA PRO A 77 5.80 -11.04 -3.39
C PRO A 77 4.74 -10.97 -4.50
N GLU A 78 5.20 -10.72 -5.73
CA GLU A 78 4.38 -10.47 -6.91
C GLU A 78 3.09 -11.33 -7.00
N GLY A 79 1.94 -10.64 -7.00
CA GLY A 79 0.60 -11.18 -7.18
C GLY A 79 0.06 -12.07 -6.04
N GLN A 80 0.74 -12.18 -4.90
CA GLN A 80 0.29 -13.05 -3.81
C GLN A 80 -0.75 -12.37 -2.90
N PRO A 81 -1.82 -13.07 -2.51
CA PRO A 81 -2.75 -12.58 -1.49
C PRO A 81 -2.06 -12.51 -0.13
N PHE A 82 -2.57 -11.66 0.77
CA PHE A 82 -2.07 -11.59 2.15
C PHE A 82 -2.21 -12.95 2.86
N THR A 83 -1.14 -13.36 3.52
CA THR A 83 -1.13 -14.54 4.38
C THR A 83 -1.71 -14.22 5.76
N ASP A 84 -2.12 -15.25 6.51
CA ASP A 84 -2.56 -15.05 7.91
C ASP A 84 -1.42 -14.50 8.80
N GLU A 85 -0.16 -14.80 8.48
CA GLU A 85 1.00 -14.21 9.17
C GLU A 85 1.04 -12.69 8.99
N GLN A 86 0.87 -12.21 7.75
CA GLN A 86 0.85 -10.78 7.44
C GLN A 86 -0.38 -10.09 8.04
N LEU A 87 -1.56 -10.70 7.90
CA LEU A 87 -2.81 -10.15 8.44
C LEU A 87 -2.77 -10.07 9.98
N SER A 88 -2.26 -11.10 10.65
CA SER A 88 -2.13 -11.13 12.11
C SER A 88 -1.10 -10.10 12.60
N ALA A 89 0.05 -10.03 11.94
CA ALA A 89 1.07 -9.04 12.26
C ALA A 89 0.53 -7.62 12.11
N TYR A 90 -0.13 -7.32 10.99
CA TYR A 90 -0.69 -6.01 10.69
C TYR A 90 -1.80 -5.62 11.67
N ALA A 91 -2.78 -6.49 11.89
CA ALA A 91 -3.89 -6.22 12.82
C ALA A 91 -3.39 -5.96 14.24
N LEU A 92 -2.39 -6.72 14.70
CA LEU A 92 -1.80 -6.54 16.03
C LEU A 92 -1.13 -5.17 16.18
N TRP A 93 -0.38 -4.70 15.16
CA TRP A 93 0.22 -3.37 15.20
C TRP A 93 -0.79 -2.24 15.14
N VAL A 94 -1.82 -2.37 14.29
CA VAL A 94 -2.87 -1.36 14.19
C VAL A 94 -3.57 -1.19 15.55
N LEU A 95 -3.91 -2.31 16.22
CA LEU A 95 -4.53 -2.27 17.53
C LEU A 95 -3.57 -1.73 18.61
N ALA A 96 -2.31 -2.16 18.58
CA ALA A 96 -1.31 -1.67 19.53
C ALA A 96 -1.01 -0.17 19.36
N ALA A 97 -1.06 0.36 18.14
CA ALA A 97 -0.89 1.79 17.88
C ALA A 97 -2.09 2.63 18.36
N ALA A 98 -3.28 2.03 18.40
CA ALA A 98 -4.49 2.66 18.92
C ALA A 98 -4.66 2.51 20.45
N ASP A 99 -3.86 1.66 21.10
CA ASP A 99 -3.89 1.48 22.55
C ASP A 99 -3.20 2.64 23.28
N GLU A 100 -3.98 3.42 24.03
CA GLU A 100 -3.50 4.56 24.80
C GLU A 100 -2.58 4.15 25.97
N GLU A 101 -2.71 2.93 26.48
CA GLU A 101 -1.88 2.43 27.58
C GLU A 101 -0.46 2.05 27.11
N GLY A 102 -0.32 1.75 25.81
CA GLY A 102 0.96 1.49 25.14
C GLY A 102 1.55 0.12 25.47
N ASP A 103 0.77 -0.80 26.03
CA ASP A 103 1.19 -2.16 26.36
C ASP A 103 0.47 -3.24 25.54
N GLY A 104 -0.51 -2.85 24.72
CA GLY A 104 -1.33 -3.71 23.86
C GLY A 104 -0.54 -4.66 22.96
N PHE A 105 0.65 -4.24 22.51
CA PHE A 105 1.53 -5.12 21.73
C PHE A 105 1.99 -6.36 22.53
N GLU A 106 2.31 -6.19 23.81
CA GLU A 106 2.81 -7.26 24.69
C GLU A 106 1.69 -8.06 25.36
N THR A 107 0.59 -7.37 25.71
CA THR A 107 -0.59 -7.99 26.34
C THR A 107 -1.47 -8.73 25.33
N GLY A 108 -1.45 -8.29 24.06
CA GLY A 108 -2.14 -8.88 22.94
C GLY A 108 -3.64 -8.59 22.92
N PHE A 109 -4.30 -9.03 21.86
CA PHE A 109 -5.72 -8.74 21.60
C PHE A 109 -6.52 -10.01 21.37
N SER A 110 -7.84 -9.98 21.54
CA SER A 110 -8.67 -11.15 21.26
C SER A 110 -8.70 -11.47 19.76
N PRO A 111 -8.92 -12.74 19.36
CA PRO A 111 -9.12 -13.12 17.97
C PRO A 111 -10.24 -12.32 17.26
N GLU A 112 -11.27 -11.93 18.00
CA GLU A 112 -12.37 -11.10 17.49
C GLU A 112 -11.91 -9.67 17.18
N GLU A 113 -11.14 -9.04 18.08
CA GLU A 113 -10.57 -7.70 17.85
C GLU A 113 -9.61 -7.72 16.66
N MET A 114 -8.74 -8.74 16.60
CA MET A 114 -7.80 -8.95 15.50
C MET A 114 -8.53 -9.10 14.16
N ASN A 115 -9.60 -9.91 14.11
CA ASN A 115 -10.41 -10.05 12.89
C ASN A 115 -11.14 -8.78 12.51
N ALA A 116 -11.68 -8.04 13.48
CA ALA A 116 -12.34 -6.76 13.20
C ALA A 116 -11.37 -5.75 12.60
N ALA A 117 -10.14 -5.66 13.12
CA ALA A 117 -9.09 -4.83 12.54
C ALA A 117 -8.69 -5.31 11.14
N ALA A 118 -8.42 -6.61 10.95
CA ALA A 118 -8.08 -7.15 9.64
C ALA A 118 -9.18 -6.89 8.59
N GLU A 119 -10.45 -7.06 8.96
CA GLU A 119 -11.58 -6.84 8.07
C GLU A 119 -11.75 -5.34 7.73
N LYS A 120 -11.66 -4.46 8.73
CA LYS A 120 -11.73 -3.00 8.53
C LYS A 120 -10.68 -2.53 7.53
N TYR A 121 -9.42 -2.88 7.76
CA TYR A 121 -8.28 -2.32 7.02
C TYR A 121 -7.86 -3.12 5.78
N THR A 122 -8.27 -4.37 5.62
CA THR A 122 -7.89 -5.19 4.46
C THR A 122 -9.06 -5.89 3.75
N GLY A 123 -10.25 -5.88 4.35
CA GLY A 123 -11.40 -6.65 3.86
C GLY A 123 -11.16 -8.16 3.90
N ARG A 124 -10.31 -8.65 4.81
CA ARG A 124 -9.98 -10.06 5.01
C ARG A 124 -10.05 -10.41 6.49
N THR A 125 -10.32 -11.69 6.78
CA THR A 125 -10.29 -12.26 8.12
C THR A 125 -9.10 -13.20 8.26
N ILE A 126 -8.52 -13.26 9.46
CA ILE A 126 -7.45 -14.17 9.84
C ILE A 126 -8.05 -15.54 10.17
N ARG A 127 -7.46 -16.61 9.64
CA ARG A 127 -7.90 -17.99 9.93
C ARG A 127 -7.01 -18.69 10.95
N GLU A 128 -5.71 -18.43 10.90
CA GLU A 128 -4.69 -19.04 11.76
C GLU A 128 -3.89 -17.99 12.54
N PHE A 129 -4.18 -17.89 13.85
CA PHE A 129 -3.52 -16.95 14.77
C PHE A 129 -2.22 -17.48 15.39
N ASP A 130 -1.99 -18.79 15.33
CA ASP A 130 -0.75 -19.44 15.78
C ASP A 130 0.12 -19.72 14.56
N ASN A 131 1.06 -18.82 14.29
CA ASN A 131 1.87 -18.77 13.07
C ASN A 131 3.27 -18.21 13.38
N GLN A 132 4.07 -17.86 12.37
CA GLN A 132 5.43 -17.36 12.61
C GLN A 132 5.49 -15.98 13.28
N MET A 133 4.44 -15.16 13.15
CA MET A 133 4.37 -13.80 13.64
C MET A 133 3.58 -13.70 14.95
N THR A 134 2.57 -14.55 15.14
CA THR A 134 1.71 -14.49 16.33
C THR A 134 1.50 -15.86 16.94
N TYR A 135 1.18 -15.89 18.23
CA TYR A 135 0.71 -17.09 18.91
C TYR A 135 -0.53 -16.78 19.74
N LEU A 136 -1.39 -17.78 19.93
CA LEU A 136 -2.55 -17.68 20.81
C LEU A 136 -2.16 -18.11 22.22
N ASP A 137 -2.18 -17.19 23.18
CA ASP A 137 -1.88 -17.48 24.57
C ASP A 137 -3.00 -18.35 25.19
N PRO A 138 -2.74 -19.59 25.63
CA PRO A 138 -3.77 -20.48 26.15
C PRO A 138 -4.30 -20.06 27.53
N GLN A 139 -3.63 -19.14 28.23
CA GLN A 139 -4.06 -18.67 29.55
C GLN A 139 -5.03 -17.49 29.44
N THR A 140 -4.75 -16.57 28.53
CA THR A 140 -5.55 -15.34 28.35
C THR A 140 -6.52 -15.43 27.19
N GLY A 141 -6.28 -16.31 26.22
CA GLY A 141 -7.03 -16.37 24.97
C GLY A 141 -6.71 -15.22 24.01
N THR A 142 -5.65 -14.45 24.27
CA THR A 142 -5.22 -13.32 23.43
C THR A 142 -4.13 -13.74 22.45
N VAL A 143 -4.10 -13.09 21.29
CA VAL A 143 -3.10 -13.23 20.25
C VAL A 143 -1.96 -12.27 20.55
N LYS A 144 -0.74 -12.81 20.63
CA LYS A 144 0.48 -12.09 21.02
C LYS A 144 1.58 -12.25 19.97
N PRO A 145 2.54 -11.32 19.89
CA PRO A 145 3.64 -11.39 18.92
C PRO A 145 4.69 -12.42 19.33
N THR A 146 5.38 -13.02 18.35
CA THR A 146 6.49 -13.98 18.56
C THR A 146 7.85 -13.31 18.78
N GLY A 147 7.89 -11.99 19.02
CA GLY A 147 9.13 -11.25 19.37
C GLY A 147 9.84 -10.59 18.18
N TRP A 148 9.08 -9.95 17.29
CA TRP A 148 9.56 -9.17 16.15
C TRP A 148 9.15 -7.69 16.31
N GLY A 149 9.70 -6.81 15.48
CA GLY A 149 9.42 -5.37 15.50
C GLY A 149 9.23 -4.80 14.10
N LEU A 150 8.75 -3.55 14.03
CA LEU A 150 8.60 -2.82 12.78
C LEU A 150 9.91 -2.23 12.28
N THR A 151 9.99 -2.04 10.97
CA THR A 151 11.02 -1.23 10.33
C THR A 151 10.42 0.09 9.86
N SER A 152 11.19 1.18 9.95
CA SER A 152 10.73 2.48 9.46
C SER A 152 10.82 2.52 7.94
N ILE A 153 9.69 2.76 7.27
CA ILE A 153 9.64 2.89 5.82
C ILE A 153 9.09 4.26 5.44
N ARG A 154 9.57 4.82 4.32
CA ARG A 154 8.97 6.00 3.68
C ARG A 154 8.49 5.63 2.30
N TRP A 155 7.26 6.02 1.98
CA TRP A 155 6.58 5.72 0.74
C TRP A 155 6.37 7.01 -0.04
N VAL A 156 6.78 7.04 -1.31
CA VAL A 156 6.62 8.19 -2.20
C VAL A 156 5.81 7.74 -3.41
N LEU A 157 4.64 8.34 -3.60
CA LEU A 157 3.76 8.03 -4.72
C LEU A 157 4.42 8.49 -6.04
N SER A 158 4.55 7.56 -6.98
CA SER A 158 5.04 7.79 -8.35
C SER A 158 3.89 7.90 -9.35
N GLU A 159 2.91 7.01 -9.25
CA GLU A 159 1.76 6.97 -10.16
C GLU A 159 0.49 6.65 -9.37
N LEU A 160 -0.63 7.23 -9.77
CA LEU A 160 -1.94 6.97 -9.18
C LEU A 160 -2.98 6.81 -10.27
N THR A 161 -3.67 5.68 -10.26
CA THR A 161 -4.76 5.36 -11.17
C THR A 161 -6.04 5.18 -10.35
N GLU A 162 -7.12 5.82 -10.78
CA GLU A 162 -8.46 5.59 -10.24
C GLU A 162 -9.14 4.47 -11.01
N GLU A 163 -9.69 3.50 -10.28
CA GLU A 163 -10.35 2.33 -10.83
C GLU A 163 -11.86 2.57 -10.96
N PRO A 164 -12.56 1.88 -11.89
CA PRO A 164 -14.01 2.07 -12.09
C PRO A 164 -14.89 1.75 -10.88
N ASP A 165 -14.39 0.97 -9.91
CA ASP A 165 -15.11 0.63 -8.68
C ASP A 165 -14.88 1.63 -7.53
N GLY A 166 -14.19 2.75 -7.80
CA GLY A 166 -13.84 3.78 -6.83
C GLY A 166 -12.61 3.45 -5.96
N SER A 167 -11.97 2.31 -6.18
CA SER A 167 -10.64 2.05 -5.61
C SER A 167 -9.54 2.76 -6.39
N ARG A 168 -8.31 2.73 -5.86
CA ARG A 168 -7.14 3.36 -6.46
C ARG A 168 -5.97 2.38 -6.50
N THR A 169 -5.22 2.42 -7.58
CA THR A 169 -3.94 1.72 -7.71
C THR A 169 -2.82 2.75 -7.68
N GLY A 170 -1.99 2.71 -6.64
CA GLY A 170 -0.81 3.55 -6.51
C GLY A 170 0.48 2.75 -6.75
N LEU A 171 1.40 3.34 -7.51
CA LEU A 171 2.78 2.88 -7.61
C LEU A 171 3.63 3.74 -6.67
N PHE A 172 4.35 3.11 -5.75
CA PHE A 172 5.12 3.78 -4.72
C PHE A 172 6.58 3.37 -4.78
N TYR A 173 7.47 4.35 -4.71
CA TYR A 173 8.82 4.13 -4.26
C TYR A 173 8.83 3.97 -2.74
N TYR A 174 9.59 3.03 -2.20
CA TYR A 174 9.79 2.94 -0.77
C TYR A 174 11.24 2.76 -0.35
N PHE A 175 11.56 3.31 0.81
CA PHE A 175 12.89 3.34 1.41
C PHE A 175 12.83 2.75 2.81
N VAL A 176 13.75 1.82 3.08
CA VAL A 176 13.88 1.18 4.38
C VAL A 176 14.94 1.93 5.20
N PHE A 177 14.55 2.48 6.35
CA PHE A 177 15.44 3.18 7.26
C PHE A 177 15.58 2.40 8.57
N SER A 178 16.81 2.32 9.10
CA SER A 178 17.01 1.80 10.46
C SER A 178 16.45 2.79 11.48
N LEU A 179 15.76 2.28 12.52
CA LEU A 179 15.22 3.10 13.60
C LEU A 179 16.28 3.95 14.33
N ASP A 180 17.54 3.49 14.34
CA ASP A 180 18.68 4.17 14.97
C ASP A 180 19.40 5.17 14.05
N ALA A 181 18.98 5.31 12.79
CA ALA A 181 19.57 6.31 11.92
C ALA A 181 19.09 7.69 12.40
N ASP A 182 20.03 8.52 12.86
CA ASP A 182 19.87 9.96 13.02
C ASP A 182 19.37 10.52 11.68
N LEU A 183 18.04 10.56 11.48
CA LEU A 183 17.41 11.00 10.24
C LEU A 183 17.83 12.47 10.07
N PRO A 184 18.69 12.82 9.09
CA PRO A 184 19.26 14.14 9.00
C PRO A 184 18.15 15.14 8.61
N ALA A 185 17.53 15.75 9.62
CA ALA A 185 16.40 16.68 9.53
C ALA A 185 15.23 16.14 8.69
N SER A 186 14.23 15.55 9.36
CA SER A 186 12.97 15.03 8.78
C SER A 186 12.45 15.87 7.61
N ASP A 187 12.40 17.19 7.78
CA ASP A 187 11.81 18.14 6.84
C ASP A 187 12.67 18.34 5.58
N ARG A 188 13.99 18.17 5.69
CA ARG A 188 14.86 18.18 4.51
C ARG A 188 14.66 16.90 3.74
N MET A 189 14.72 15.75 4.42
CA MET A 189 14.56 14.46 3.78
C MET A 189 13.20 14.34 3.08
N GLU A 190 12.12 14.70 3.78
CA GLU A 190 10.76 14.71 3.23
C GLU A 190 10.67 15.54 1.95
N ARG A 191 11.21 16.77 1.96
CA ARG A 191 11.25 17.61 0.76
C ARG A 191 12.04 17.01 -0.40
N GLN A 192 13.17 16.37 -0.11
CA GLN A 192 13.99 15.74 -1.15
C GLN A 192 13.28 14.50 -1.73
N LEU A 193 12.67 13.68 -0.89
CA LEU A 193 11.87 12.54 -1.30
C LEU A 193 10.67 12.96 -2.15
N LEU A 194 9.90 13.96 -1.71
CA LEU A 194 8.76 14.48 -2.47
C LEU A 194 9.16 15.23 -3.76
N ALA A 195 10.42 15.62 -3.89
CA ALA A 195 10.99 16.20 -5.12
C ALA A 195 11.59 15.14 -6.07
N GLY A 196 11.61 13.85 -5.68
CA GLY A 196 12.23 12.78 -6.47
C GLY A 196 13.77 12.73 -6.40
N GLU A 197 14.38 13.48 -5.47
CA GLU A 197 15.84 13.54 -5.26
C GLU A 197 16.31 12.34 -4.41
N PHE A 198 16.36 11.16 -5.02
CA PHE A 198 16.63 9.90 -4.30
C PHE A 198 18.10 9.54 -4.14
N GLU A 199 19.02 10.25 -4.81
CA GLU A 199 20.43 9.86 -4.92
C GLU A 199 21.14 9.72 -3.57
N SER A 200 20.68 10.47 -2.57
CA SER A 200 21.23 10.46 -1.21
C SER A 200 20.72 9.30 -0.34
N TYR A 201 19.71 8.56 -0.81
CA TYR A 201 19.00 7.52 -0.04
C TYR A 201 19.15 6.11 -0.63
N GLY A 202 19.90 5.97 -1.73
CA GLY A 202 20.10 4.70 -2.44
C GLY A 202 19.06 4.47 -3.52
N VAL A 203 19.02 3.26 -4.06
CA VAL A 203 18.01 2.86 -5.04
C VAL A 203 16.73 2.54 -4.27
N PRO A 204 15.59 3.22 -4.55
CA PRO A 204 14.32 2.87 -3.93
C PRO A 204 13.88 1.49 -4.38
N TYR A 205 13.11 0.82 -3.53
CA TYR A 205 12.28 -0.28 -3.98
C TYR A 205 10.97 0.26 -4.57
N LEU A 206 10.30 -0.56 -5.35
CA LEU A 206 9.04 -0.26 -5.99
C LEU A 206 7.95 -1.19 -5.46
N ALA A 207 6.78 -0.62 -5.18
CA ALA A 207 5.62 -1.39 -4.76
C ALA A 207 4.35 -0.89 -5.44
N ARG A 208 3.43 -1.81 -5.70
CA ARG A 208 2.07 -1.49 -6.15
C ARG A 208 1.09 -1.74 -5.03
N MET A 209 0.32 -0.71 -4.69
CA MET A 209 -0.72 -0.79 -3.68
C MET A 209 -2.08 -0.57 -4.33
N HIS A 210 -3.01 -1.50 -4.12
CA HIS A 210 -4.41 -1.34 -4.47
C HIS A 210 -5.20 -1.06 -3.20
N PHE A 211 -5.94 0.04 -3.13
CA PHE A 211 -6.59 0.48 -1.90
C PHE A 211 -7.89 1.25 -2.15
N ARG A 212 -8.71 1.36 -1.11
CA ARG A 212 -9.84 2.28 -1.05
C ARG A 212 -9.59 3.34 0.01
N GLU A 213 -9.91 4.57 -0.33
CA GLU A 213 -10.01 5.66 0.64
C GLU A 213 -11.31 5.49 1.42
N GLN A 214 -11.21 5.44 2.75
CA GLN A 214 -12.34 5.26 3.64
C GLN A 214 -12.39 6.39 4.66
N TRP A 215 -13.58 6.63 5.16
CA TRP A 215 -13.85 7.56 6.25
C TRP A 215 -14.68 6.84 7.30
N ASP A 216 -14.15 6.76 8.52
CA ASP A 216 -14.90 6.24 9.64
C ASP A 216 -15.91 7.31 10.08
N GLU A 217 -17.21 7.05 9.89
CA GLU A 217 -18.26 8.02 10.23
C GLU A 217 -18.40 8.24 11.74
N GLU A 218 -17.97 7.28 12.56
CA GLU A 218 -18.08 7.36 14.02
C GLU A 218 -16.92 8.16 14.61
N THR A 219 -15.68 7.89 14.17
CA THR A 219 -14.49 8.58 14.66
C THR A 219 -14.15 9.84 13.87
N GLY A 220 -14.63 9.96 12.64
CA GLY A 220 -14.24 11.01 11.71
C GLY A 220 -12.82 10.85 11.19
N GLU A 221 -12.28 9.63 11.21
CA GLU A 221 -10.90 9.36 10.80
C GLU A 221 -10.82 8.85 9.36
N PHE A 222 -9.86 9.41 8.63
CA PHE A 222 -9.47 8.89 7.32
C PHE A 222 -8.60 7.65 7.48
N TYR A 223 -8.86 6.61 6.67
CA TYR A 223 -7.96 5.48 6.56
C TYR A 223 -7.95 4.89 5.16
N LEU A 224 -6.89 4.13 4.87
CA LEU A 224 -6.77 3.32 3.66
C LEU A 224 -7.16 1.87 3.98
N GLN A 225 -8.17 1.36 3.26
CA GLN A 225 -8.42 -0.08 3.21
C GLN A 225 -7.54 -0.69 2.11
N ILE A 226 -6.49 -1.42 2.51
CA ILE A 226 -5.49 -2.00 1.61
C ILE A 226 -6.00 -3.33 1.06
N LEU A 227 -6.24 -3.39 -0.25
CA LEU A 227 -6.79 -4.55 -0.93
C LEU A 227 -5.68 -5.50 -1.43
N SER A 228 -4.55 -4.94 -1.83
CA SER A 228 -3.30 -5.65 -2.10
C SER A 228 -2.09 -4.72 -1.95
N LEU A 229 -0.93 -5.28 -1.62
CA LEU A 229 0.35 -4.59 -1.59
C LEU A 229 1.45 -5.53 -2.08
N GLU A 230 2.06 -5.15 -3.19
CA GLU A 230 2.95 -5.99 -3.98
C GLU A 230 4.33 -5.34 -4.11
N GLU A 231 5.40 -6.08 -3.78
CA GLU A 231 6.77 -5.69 -4.08
C GLU A 231 7.12 -6.01 -5.54
N LEU A 232 7.62 -5.01 -6.26
CA LEU A 232 7.98 -5.10 -7.69
C LEU A 232 9.51 -5.15 -7.91
N GLY A 233 10.31 -5.01 -6.85
CA GLY A 233 11.77 -5.00 -6.90
C GLY A 233 12.36 -3.58 -6.86
N ASP A 234 13.48 -3.37 -7.54
CA ASP A 234 14.20 -2.09 -7.53
C ASP A 234 13.54 -1.07 -8.48
N GLY A 235 13.46 0.19 -8.07
CA GLY A 235 13.02 1.30 -8.91
C GLY A 235 14.11 1.76 -9.88
N GLU A 236 13.75 1.94 -11.16
CA GLU A 236 14.68 2.44 -12.18
C GLU A 236 14.64 3.98 -12.28
N ALA A 237 15.81 4.59 -12.49
CA ALA A 237 15.94 6.02 -12.76
C ALA A 237 15.70 6.34 -14.25
N PRO A 238 15.20 7.54 -14.61
CA PRO A 238 14.87 8.66 -13.73
C PRO A 238 13.56 8.45 -12.95
N TYR A 239 13.55 8.90 -11.71
CA TYR A 239 12.40 8.76 -10.82
C TYR A 239 11.37 9.85 -11.11
N THR A 240 10.09 9.47 -11.10
CA THR A 240 8.96 10.40 -11.27
C THR A 240 8.14 10.40 -9.99
N VAL A 241 7.84 11.56 -9.44
CA VAL A 241 6.92 11.67 -8.30
C VAL A 241 5.56 12.13 -8.82
N TYR A 242 4.49 11.54 -8.29
CA TYR A 242 3.14 11.88 -8.72
C TYR A 242 2.84 13.33 -8.39
N GLY A 243 2.46 14.10 -9.41
CA GLY A 243 2.11 15.51 -9.24
C GLY A 243 3.31 16.41 -8.93
N SER A 244 4.56 15.97 -9.15
CA SER A 244 5.75 16.86 -9.13
C SER A 244 5.93 17.64 -10.43
#